data_AF-A0A942H2X6-F1
#
_entry.id   AF-A0A942H2X6-F1
#
_cell.length_a   1.000
_cell.length_b   1.000
_cell.length_c   1.000
_cell.angle_alpha   90.00
_cell.angle_beta   90.00
_cell.angle_gamma   90.00
#
_symmetry.space_group_name_H-M   'P 1'
#
loop_
_entity.id
_entity.type
_entity.pdbx_description
1 polymer ?
#
loop_
_entity_poly.entity_id
_entity_poly.type
_entity_poly.pdbx_seq_one_letter_code
_entity_poly.pdbx_strand_id
1 'polypeptide(L)'
;MSALDELKLMTAWDSEPALTETELNATLARAALPDAAGILPQATGWTATYDLNAAAAAAWLIKAGRASATVEVDPPGSGIVTSKVFDNCRKMARIYAKKRNSTALAT
;
A
#
# COMPACT_ATOMS: atom_id res chain seq x y z
N MET A 1 5.94 17.24 1.79
CA MET A 1 4.99 16.12 1.88
C MET A 1 5.78 14.92 2.37
N SER A 2 5.31 14.20 3.39
CA SER A 2 6.03 13.03 3.92
C SER A 2 5.79 11.78 3.06
N ALA A 3 6.64 10.75 3.21
CA ALA A 3 6.41 9.45 2.58
C ALA A 3 5.08 8.82 2.98
N LEU A 4 4.64 9.05 4.23
CA LEU A 4 3.33 8.61 4.72
C LEU A 4 2.19 9.35 4.00
N ASP A 5 2.30 10.67 3.82
CA ASP A 5 1.29 11.45 3.10
C ASP A 5 1.18 11.01 1.64
N GLU A 6 2.30 10.74 0.97
CA GLU A 6 2.29 10.23 -0.41
C GLU A 6 1.68 8.84 -0.49
N LEU A 7 2.03 7.94 0.44
CA LEU A 7 1.45 6.61 0.50
C LEU A 7 -0.07 6.65 0.75
N LYS A 8 -0.56 7.58 1.58
CA LYS A 8 -2.00 7.81 1.79
C LYS A 8 -2.72 8.15 0.48
N LEU A 9 -2.13 9.02 -0.34
CA LEU A 9 -2.66 9.37 -1.66
C LEU A 9 -2.68 8.18 -2.63
N MET A 10 -1.62 7.36 -2.63
CA MET A 10 -1.50 6.19 -3.52
C MET A 10 -2.50 5.07 -3.22
N THR A 11 -3.03 5.02 -1.99
CA THR A 11 -3.76 3.86 -1.47
C THR A 11 -5.23 4.13 -1.15
N ALA A 12 -5.71 5.35 -1.41
CA ALA A 12 -7.05 5.80 -1.01
C ALA A 12 -7.33 5.37 0.43
N TRP A 13 -6.40 5.71 1.33
CA TRP A 13 -6.27 5.08 2.64
C TRP A 13 -7.54 5.20 3.49
N ASP A 14 -8.26 6.30 3.38
CA ASP A 14 -9.46 6.64 4.13
C ASP A 14 -10.76 6.08 3.54
N SER A 15 -10.70 5.55 2.32
CA SER A 15 -11.85 4.97 1.63
C SER A 15 -11.98 3.48 1.95
N GLU A 16 -13.21 2.99 2.17
CA GLU A 16 -13.42 1.59 2.51
C GLU A 16 -12.91 0.62 1.43
N PRO A 17 -12.14 -0.43 1.79
CA PRO A 17 -11.68 -0.79 3.15
C PRO A 17 -10.60 0.16 3.69
N ALA A 18 -10.87 0.90 4.77
CA ALA A 18 -10.04 2.02 5.22
C ALA A 18 -8.82 1.56 6.04
N LEU A 19 -7.60 1.97 5.66
CA LEU A 19 -6.33 1.65 6.33
C LEU A 19 -6.06 2.59 7.51
N THR A 20 -5.29 2.10 8.48
CA THR A 20 -4.76 2.93 9.58
C THR A 20 -3.36 3.43 9.26
N GLU A 21 -2.94 4.53 9.90
CA GLU A 21 -1.56 5.00 9.78
C GLU A 21 -0.55 3.98 10.30
N THR A 22 -0.89 3.20 11.33
CA THR A 22 -0.04 2.11 11.83
C THR A 22 0.25 1.08 10.75
N GLU A 23 -0.77 0.68 9.97
CA GLU A 23 -0.60 -0.27 8.87
C GLU A 23 0.20 0.34 7.72
N LEU A 24 -0.05 1.59 7.38
CA LEU A 24 0.73 2.29 6.35
C LEU A 24 2.20 2.39 6.75
N ASN A 25 2.50 2.79 7.98
CA ASN A 25 3.86 2.83 8.51
C ASN A 25 4.52 1.44 8.54
N ALA A 26 3.77 0.38 8.85
CA ALA A 26 4.28 -0.99 8.77
C ALA A 26 4.64 -1.39 7.32
N THR A 27 3.84 -0.97 6.33
CA THR A 27 4.18 -1.20 4.92
C THR A 27 5.39 -0.39 4.45
N LEU A 28 5.54 0.86 4.93
CA LEU A 28 6.74 1.68 4.67
C LEU A 28 7.99 1.06 5.28
N ALA A 29 7.93 0.65 6.55
CA ALA A 29 9.08 0.03 7.23
C ALA A 29 9.59 -1.22 6.48
N ARG A 30 8.67 -2.03 5.93
CA ARG A 30 9.01 -3.20 5.10
C ARG A 30 9.55 -2.85 3.72
N ALA A 31 9.27 -1.65 3.24
CA ALA A 31 9.70 -1.12 1.96
C ALA A 31 10.88 -0.14 2.09
N ALA A 32 11.55 -0.11 3.25
CA ALA A 32 12.71 0.75 3.46
C ALA A 32 13.88 0.32 2.55
N LEU A 33 14.51 1.31 1.93
CA LEU A 33 15.66 1.14 1.05
C LEU A 33 16.90 1.79 1.68
N PRO A 34 18.11 1.39 1.26
CA PRO A 34 19.29 2.20 1.52
C PRO A 34 19.07 3.64 1.02
N ASP A 35 19.58 4.62 1.75
CA ASP A 35 19.50 6.00 1.30
C ASP A 35 20.50 6.30 0.17
N ALA A 36 20.53 7.55 -0.29
CA ALA A 36 21.44 7.99 -1.37
C ALA A 36 22.93 7.84 -1.02
N ALA A 37 23.28 7.73 0.27
CA ALA A 37 24.64 7.46 0.73
C ALA A 37 24.90 5.96 0.92
N GLY A 38 23.93 5.10 0.60
CA GLY A 38 24.00 3.65 0.78
C GLY A 38 23.83 3.19 2.23
N ILE A 39 23.43 4.08 3.14
CA ILE A 39 23.23 3.75 4.55
C ILE A 39 21.96 2.90 4.65
N LEU A 40 22.05 1.76 5.35
CA LEU A 40 20.92 0.84 5.50
C LEU A 40 19.91 1.36 6.56
N PRO A 41 18.61 1.01 6.45
CA PRO A 41 17.56 1.52 7.35
C PRO A 41 17.80 1.34 8.85
N GLN A 42 18.52 0.29 9.24
CA GLN A 42 18.86 -0.01 10.63
C GLN A 42 20.10 0.71 11.15
N ALA A 43 20.84 1.43 10.30
CA ALA A 43 22.08 2.10 10.66
C ALA A 43 21.83 3.55 11.10
N THR A 44 22.63 4.02 12.07
CA THR A 44 22.60 5.40 12.52
C THR A 44 22.92 6.35 11.37
N GLY A 45 22.14 7.43 11.24
CA GLY A 45 22.33 8.43 10.19
C GLY A 45 21.60 8.11 8.88
N TRP A 46 20.86 7.00 8.82
CA TRP A 46 20.00 6.70 7.68
C TRP A 46 18.96 7.80 7.44
N THR A 47 18.87 8.28 6.20
CA THR A 47 17.80 9.16 5.77
C THR A 47 16.64 8.35 5.21
N ALA A 48 15.45 8.51 5.80
CA ALA A 48 14.25 7.74 5.47
C ALA A 48 13.96 7.72 3.96
N THR A 49 14.21 6.57 3.33
CA THR A 49 14.08 6.33 1.89
C THR A 49 13.29 5.05 1.68
N TYR A 50 12.24 5.08 0.87
CA TYR A 50 11.29 3.97 0.75
C TYR A 50 10.94 3.67 -0.70
N ASP A 51 10.67 2.40 -0.99
CA ASP A 51 9.97 1.98 -2.20
C ASP A 51 8.45 2.18 -2.00
N LEU A 52 7.97 3.36 -2.35
CA LEU A 52 6.55 3.71 -2.20
C LEU A 52 5.63 2.81 -3.05
N ASN A 53 6.10 2.30 -4.19
CA ASN A 53 5.32 1.38 -5.01
C ASN A 53 5.21 0.01 -4.33
N ALA A 54 6.27 -0.49 -3.70
CA ALA A 54 6.20 -1.71 -2.89
C ALA A 54 5.29 -1.54 -1.66
N ALA A 55 5.41 -0.41 -0.95
CA ALA A 55 4.53 -0.10 0.18
C ALA A 55 3.06 -0.03 -0.24
N ALA A 56 2.76 0.69 -1.33
CA ALA A 56 1.40 0.81 -1.86
C ALA A 56 0.84 -0.56 -2.30
N ALA A 57 1.65 -1.39 -2.96
CA ALA A 57 1.23 -2.74 -3.33
C ALA A 57 0.85 -3.58 -2.10
N ALA A 58 1.63 -3.50 -1.02
CA ALA A 58 1.33 -4.18 0.23
C ALA A 58 0.06 -3.63 0.91
N ALA A 59 -0.11 -2.31 0.94
CA ALA A 59 -1.29 -1.65 1.49
C ALA A 59 -2.58 -2.05 0.77
N TRP A 60 -2.56 -2.12 -0.57
CA TRP A 60 -3.69 -2.62 -1.35
C TRP A 60 -4.01 -4.10 -1.08
N LEU A 61 -3.02 -4.93 -0.74
CA LEU A 61 -3.26 -6.31 -0.32
C LEU A 61 -3.92 -6.40 1.07
N ILE A 62 -3.60 -5.49 2.00
CA ILE A 62 -4.30 -5.41 3.29
C ILE A 62 -5.79 -5.10 3.05
N LYS A 63 -6.09 -4.13 2.18
CA LYS A 63 -7.47 -3.80 1.79
C LYS A 63 -8.18 -5.00 1.15
N ALA A 64 -7.50 -5.73 0.26
CA ALA A 64 -8.03 -6.96 -0.32
C ALA A 64 -8.33 -8.02 0.76
N GLY A 65 -7.43 -8.23 1.72
CA GLY A 65 -7.65 -9.16 2.83
C GLY A 65 -8.92 -8.83 3.63
N ARG A 66 -9.16 -7.55 3.90
CA ARG A 66 -10.39 -7.10 4.56
C ARG A 66 -11.63 -7.32 3.70
N ALA A 67 -11.56 -6.99 2.42
CA ALA A 67 -12.66 -7.23 1.49
C ALA A 67 -12.97 -8.72 1.31
N SER A 68 -12.00 -9.63 1.47
CA SER A 68 -12.28 -11.07 1.41
C SER A 68 -13.03 -11.61 2.64
N ALA A 69 -13.02 -10.88 3.76
CA ALA A 69 -13.74 -11.28 4.95
C ALA A 69 -15.23 -10.86 4.91
N THR A 70 -15.65 -10.11 3.89
CA THR A 70 -17.03 -9.63 3.77
C THR A 70 -17.83 -10.49 2.79
N VAL A 71 -19.06 -10.84 3.18
CA VAL A 71 -19.98 -11.62 2.38
C VAL A 71 -21.02 -10.73 1.72
N GLU A 72 -21.45 -11.09 0.52
CA GLU A 72 -22.58 -10.43 -0.13
C GLU A 72 -23.87 -10.85 0.60
N VAL A 73 -24.69 -9.88 1.01
CA VAL A 73 -25.99 -10.12 1.66
C VAL A 73 -27.09 -9.97 0.61
N ASP A 74 -27.95 -10.98 0.49
CA ASP A 74 -29.17 -11.00 -0.35
C ASP A 74 -30.39 -10.79 0.57
N PRO A 75 -31.37 -9.88 0.31
CA PRO A 75 -31.85 -9.40 -0.99
C PRO A 75 -30.99 -8.31 -1.66
N PRO A 76 -31.11 -8.08 -2.99
CA PRO A 76 -30.35 -7.07 -3.71
C PRO A 76 -30.89 -5.69 -3.36
N GLY A 77 -30.19 -4.95 -2.49
CA GLY A 77 -30.59 -3.60 -2.12
C GLY A 77 -29.60 -2.79 -1.27
N SER A 78 -28.65 -3.41 -0.57
CA SER A 78 -27.72 -2.66 0.28
C SER A 78 -26.34 -3.31 0.36
N GLY A 79 -25.41 -2.86 -0.48
CA GLY A 79 -24.01 -3.14 -0.23
C GLY A 79 -23.15 -3.16 -1.48
N ILE A 80 -21.96 -2.58 -1.35
CA ILE A 80 -20.89 -2.70 -2.31
C ILE A 80 -20.62 -4.20 -2.54
N VAL A 81 -20.69 -4.63 -3.79
CA VAL A 81 -20.39 -6.02 -4.21
C VAL A 81 -18.96 -6.35 -3.74
N THR A 82 -18.84 -7.14 -2.68
CA THR A 82 -17.57 -7.36 -1.94
C THR A 82 -16.52 -8.00 -2.84
N SER A 83 -16.95 -8.87 -3.76
CA SER A 83 -16.12 -9.47 -4.79
C SER A 83 -15.47 -8.42 -5.72
N LYS A 84 -16.20 -7.36 -6.10
CA LYS A 84 -15.65 -6.27 -6.93
C LYS A 84 -14.60 -5.44 -6.18
N VAL A 85 -14.80 -5.20 -4.89
CA VAL A 85 -13.83 -4.48 -4.05
C VAL A 85 -12.57 -5.29 -3.88
N PHE A 86 -12.70 -6.58 -3.58
CA PHE A 86 -11.58 -7.51 -3.49
C PHE A 86 -10.77 -7.51 -4.80
N ASP A 87 -11.45 -7.68 -5.94
CA ASP A 87 -10.81 -7.69 -7.25
C ASP A 87 -10.13 -6.36 -7.58
N ASN A 88 -10.77 -5.23 -7.25
CA ASN A 88 -10.17 -3.91 -7.42
C ASN A 88 -8.89 -3.76 -6.59
N CYS A 89 -8.95 -4.09 -5.30
CA CYS A 89 -7.79 -4.01 -4.40
C CYS A 89 -6.64 -4.88 -4.92
N ARG A 90 -6.92 -6.11 -5.39
CA ARG A 90 -5.91 -6.99 -5.99
C ARG A 90 -5.35 -6.45 -7.30
N LYS A 91 -6.17 -5.81 -8.15
CA LYS A 91 -5.69 -5.16 -9.39
C LYS A 91 -4.77 -3.99 -9.05
N MET A 92 -5.14 -3.14 -8.10
CA MET A 92 -4.30 -2.03 -7.65
C MET A 92 -2.97 -2.51 -7.07
N ALA A 93 -2.99 -3.55 -6.23
CA ALA A 93 -1.77 -4.17 -5.72
C ALA A 93 -0.83 -4.63 -6.86
N ARG A 94 -1.37 -5.26 -7.91
CA ARG A 94 -0.60 -5.67 -9.09
C ARG A 94 -0.05 -4.49 -9.88
N ILE A 95 -0.80 -3.40 -10.03
CA ILE A 95 -0.35 -2.19 -10.74
C ILE A 95 0.88 -1.61 -10.05
N TYR A 96 0.80 -1.41 -8.72
CA TYR A 96 1.93 -0.86 -7.97
C TYR A 96 3.12 -1.83 -7.91
N ALA A 97 2.88 -3.13 -7.76
CA ALA A 97 3.95 -4.13 -7.80
C ALA A 97 4.71 -4.13 -9.14
N LYS A 98 4.04 -3.85 -10.27
CA LYS A 98 4.70 -3.72 -11.59
C LYS A 98 5.57 -2.46 -11.71
N LYS A 99 5.26 -1.40 -10.96
CA LYS A 99 6.02 -0.13 -10.95
C LYS A 99 7.28 -0.17 -10.08
N ARG A 100 7.45 -1.24 -9.29
CA ARG A 100 8.57 -1.43 -8.34
C ARG A 100 9.96 -1.28 -9.00
N ASN A 101 10.10 -1.69 -10.26
CA ASN A 101 11.37 -1.61 -10.98
C ASN A 101 11.64 -0.22 -11.60
N SER A 102 10.69 0.71 -11.58
CA SER A 102 10.84 2.01 -12.26
C SER A 102 11.55 3.05 -11.39
N THR A 103 11.47 2.92 -10.06
CA THR A 103 11.98 3.94 -9.12
C THR A 103 13.44 3.71 -8.74
N ALA A 104 13.93 2.46 -8.85
CA ALA A 104 15.32 2.10 -8.51
C ALA A 104 16.34 2.32 -9.64
N LEU A 105 15.90 2.68 -10.85
CA LEU A 105 16.74 2.86 -12.04
C LEU A 105 16.95 4.34 -12.43
N ALA A 106 16.49 5.29 -11.62
CA ALA A 106 16.62 6.72 -11.88
C ALA A 106 17.85 7.36 -11.21
N THR A 107 18.94 6.60 -11.07
CA THR A 107 20.24 7.07 -10.55
C THR A 107 21.35 6.67 -11.52
#